data_AF-A0A2C9T6A8-F1
#
_entry.id   AF-A0A2C9T6A8-F1
#
_cell.length_a   1.000
_cell.length_b   1.000
_cell.length_c   1.000
_cell.angle_alpha   90.00
_cell.angle_beta   90.00
_cell.angle_gamma   90.00
#
_symmetry.space_group_name_H-M   'P 1'
#
loop_
_entity.id
_entity.type
_entity.pdbx_description
1 polymer ?
#
loop_
_entity_poly.entity_id
_entity_poly.type
_entity_poly.pdbx_seq_one_letter_code
_entity_poly.pdbx_strand_id
1 'polypeptide(L)'
;MASGATAHRTDRQTTYATPVAAVSVVAAMTNARVCDRFQVLLDFDGLLIDMEPFAFELGTSGRDRWSRFLAHTAEAAPIVEGVELVAALRRIRWRYSISTTRPAAVRAVQPTPPKTFVDHRPSIRSWTRTHLPLQPTNIFLRRGAGAAEACKAEHFFTTATALPKRQMAALFVDDEPAVVDALAEELPALHISDLAGLSDADLAATLHYSAAAAEPLHRNHADQVAAPG
;
A
#
# COMPACT_ATOMS: atom_id res chain seq x y z
N MET A 1 51.15 -59.35 22.49
CA MET A 1 51.35 -57.90 22.61
C MET A 1 51.41 -57.30 21.22
N ALA A 2 50.78 -56.13 21.08
CA ALA A 2 50.39 -55.47 19.84
C ALA A 2 51.58 -55.01 18.97
N SER A 3 51.38 -54.91 17.65
CA SER A 3 51.17 -53.61 16.98
C SER A 3 51.08 -53.81 15.46
N GLY A 4 49.88 -53.59 14.92
CA GLY A 4 49.64 -53.44 13.48
C GLY A 4 49.66 -51.94 13.12
N ALA A 5 50.29 -51.61 12.01
CA ALA A 5 50.22 -50.28 11.41
C ALA A 5 49.23 -50.31 10.24
N THR A 6 48.02 -49.85 10.48
CA THR A 6 47.00 -49.57 9.46
C THR A 6 47.22 -48.18 8.88
N ALA A 7 47.38 -48.10 7.56
CA ALA A 7 47.46 -46.86 6.82
C ALA A 7 46.11 -46.12 6.86
N HIS A 8 46.13 -44.89 7.37
CA HIS A 8 44.98 -43.98 7.37
C HIS A 8 44.63 -43.56 5.95
N ARG A 9 43.48 -44.02 5.46
CA ARG A 9 42.80 -43.49 4.28
C ARG A 9 42.08 -42.21 4.72
N THR A 10 42.57 -41.05 4.28
CA THR A 10 41.87 -39.77 4.47
C THR A 10 40.66 -39.70 3.55
N ASP A 11 39.47 -39.73 4.13
CA ASP A 11 38.21 -39.41 3.46
C ASP A 11 38.25 -37.96 2.96
N ARG A 12 38.11 -37.77 1.65
CA ARG A 12 37.79 -36.47 1.07
C ARG A 12 36.34 -36.16 1.41
N GLN A 13 36.13 -35.32 2.41
CA GLN A 13 34.87 -34.60 2.58
C GLN A 13 34.64 -33.71 1.35
N THR A 14 33.70 -34.13 0.52
CA THR A 14 33.14 -33.29 -0.55
C THR A 14 32.25 -32.24 0.11
N THR A 15 32.79 -31.06 0.38
CA THR A 15 32.00 -29.89 0.76
C THR A 15 31.20 -29.43 -0.46
N TYR A 16 29.90 -29.73 -0.47
CA TYR A 16 28.94 -29.06 -1.35
C TYR A 16 28.82 -27.61 -0.89
N ALA A 17 29.67 -26.74 -1.43
CA ALA A 17 29.46 -25.31 -1.36
C ALA A 17 28.23 -25.00 -2.22
N THR A 18 27.05 -24.92 -1.60
CA THR A 18 25.90 -24.27 -2.23
C THR A 18 26.33 -22.85 -2.57
N PRO A 19 26.35 -22.41 -3.83
CA PRO A 19 26.81 -21.08 -4.16
C PRO A 19 25.81 -20.08 -3.58
N VAL A 20 26.26 -19.30 -2.60
CA VAL A 20 25.50 -18.20 -1.95
C VAL A 20 24.91 -17.22 -3.00
N ALA A 21 25.55 -17.13 -4.18
CA ALA A 21 25.06 -16.38 -5.32
C ALA A 21 23.75 -16.92 -5.91
N ALA A 22 23.52 -18.24 -5.95
CA ALA A 22 22.31 -18.81 -6.53
C ALA A 22 21.07 -18.61 -5.64
N VAL A 23 21.24 -18.66 -4.31
CA VAL A 23 20.17 -18.37 -3.35
C VAL A 23 19.75 -16.89 -3.44
N SER A 24 20.72 -15.99 -3.61
CA SER A 24 20.48 -14.55 -3.77
C SER A 24 19.73 -14.22 -5.07
N VAL A 25 20.08 -14.86 -6.19
CA VAL A 25 19.39 -14.66 -7.48
C VAL A 25 17.96 -15.23 -7.43
N VAL A 26 17.74 -16.40 -6.85
CA VAL A 26 16.40 -16.96 -6.69
C VAL A 26 15.55 -16.05 -5.80
N ALA A 27 16.04 -15.63 -4.62
CA ALA A 27 15.32 -14.70 -3.75
C ALA A 27 15.00 -13.36 -4.43
N ALA A 28 15.95 -12.81 -5.21
CA ALA A 28 15.74 -11.58 -5.98
C ALA A 28 14.71 -11.75 -7.12
N MET A 29 14.70 -12.91 -7.79
CA MET A 29 13.71 -13.24 -8.81
C MET A 29 12.32 -13.49 -8.21
N THR A 30 12.24 -14.10 -7.02
CA THR A 30 10.98 -14.24 -6.26
C THR A 30 10.46 -12.87 -5.85
N ASN A 31 11.34 -12.00 -5.35
CA ASN A 31 10.99 -10.65 -4.94
C ASN A 31 10.50 -9.80 -6.13
N ALA A 32 11.21 -9.82 -7.27
CA ALA A 32 10.78 -9.11 -8.48
C ALA A 32 9.40 -9.57 -8.97
N ARG A 33 9.12 -10.88 -8.93
CA ARG A 33 7.81 -11.44 -9.33
C ARG A 33 6.68 -11.04 -8.37
N VAL A 34 6.97 -10.98 -7.07
CA VAL A 34 5.98 -10.51 -6.07
C VAL A 34 5.74 -9.02 -6.23
N CYS A 35 6.79 -8.19 -6.32
CA CYS A 35 6.68 -6.74 -6.54
C CYS A 35 5.98 -6.37 -7.85
N ASP A 36 6.03 -7.24 -8.86
CA ASP A 36 5.30 -7.05 -10.12
C ASP A 36 3.81 -7.37 -10.01
N ARG A 37 3.41 -8.21 -9.05
CA ARG A 37 2.02 -8.66 -8.84
C ARG A 37 1.33 -7.96 -7.68
N PHE A 38 2.07 -7.38 -6.74
CA PHE A 38 1.56 -6.83 -5.50
C PHE A 38 2.01 -5.38 -5.27
N GLN A 39 1.21 -4.66 -4.49
CA GLN A 39 1.54 -3.31 -4.03
C GLN A 39 0.93 -3.03 -2.65
N VAL A 40 1.36 -1.95 -2.04
CA VAL A 40 0.78 -1.44 -0.78
C VAL A 40 -0.34 -0.44 -1.11
N LEU A 41 -1.43 -0.46 -0.34
CA LEU A 41 -2.41 0.63 -0.33
C LEU A 41 -2.12 1.49 0.88
N LEU A 42 -1.91 2.78 0.63
CA LEU A 42 -1.67 3.76 1.69
C LEU A 42 -2.89 4.66 1.80
N ASP A 43 -3.35 4.93 3.02
CA ASP A 43 -4.20 6.10 3.25
C ASP A 43 -3.50 7.39 2.80
N PHE A 44 -4.28 8.46 2.62
CA PHE A 44 -3.76 9.78 2.27
C PHE A 44 -3.83 10.76 3.44
N ASP A 45 -5.02 10.99 3.99
CA ASP A 45 -5.29 12.09 4.92
C ASP A 45 -5.01 11.63 6.34
N GLY A 46 -3.94 12.11 6.96
CA GLY A 46 -3.48 11.63 8.27
C GLY A 46 -2.32 10.62 8.18
N LEU A 47 -2.13 9.98 7.01
CA LEU A 47 -0.97 9.11 6.76
C LEU A 47 0.13 9.76 5.92
N LEU A 48 -0.22 10.32 4.76
CA LEU A 48 0.76 10.93 3.84
C LEU A 48 0.74 12.46 3.93
N ILE A 49 -0.46 13.04 4.03
CA ILE A 49 -0.69 14.47 4.04
C ILE A 49 -1.41 14.86 5.33
N ASP A 50 -0.93 15.92 5.98
CA ASP A 50 -1.56 16.47 7.17
C ASP A 50 -2.68 17.44 6.76
N MET A 51 -3.90 16.93 6.80
CA MET A 51 -5.11 17.72 6.53
C MET A 51 -5.85 18.14 7.81
N GLU A 52 -5.36 17.75 9.00
CA GLU A 52 -6.00 18.07 10.27
C GLU A 52 -6.23 19.58 10.47
N PRO A 53 -5.27 20.47 10.13
CA PRO A 53 -5.46 21.92 10.25
C PRO A 53 -6.67 22.46 9.48
N PHE A 54 -7.15 21.74 8.46
CA PHE A 54 -8.26 22.12 7.59
C PHE A 54 -9.56 21.38 7.90
N ALA A 55 -9.57 20.46 8.87
CA ALA A 55 -10.73 19.63 9.22
C ALA A 55 -11.97 20.46 9.60
N PHE A 56 -11.77 21.70 10.07
CA PHE A 56 -12.86 22.64 10.35
C PHE A 56 -13.79 22.87 9.14
N GLU A 57 -13.27 22.80 7.91
CA GLU A 57 -14.07 22.94 6.69
C GLU A 57 -15.15 21.87 6.61
N LEU A 58 -14.86 20.65 7.05
CA LEU A 58 -15.83 19.55 7.04
C LEU A 58 -16.92 19.70 8.12
N GLY A 59 -16.62 20.45 9.18
CA GLY A 59 -17.58 20.80 10.25
C GLY A 59 -18.56 21.92 9.86
N THR A 60 -18.26 22.69 8.81
CA THR A 60 -19.16 23.74 8.33
C THR A 60 -20.37 23.17 7.60
N SER A 61 -21.52 23.84 7.75
CA SER A 61 -22.73 23.52 6.99
C SER A 61 -22.58 23.98 5.54
N GLY A 62 -22.89 23.10 4.58
CA GLY A 62 -22.81 23.45 3.16
C GLY A 62 -22.54 22.25 2.27
N ARG A 63 -23.05 22.31 1.03
CA ARG A 63 -22.89 21.23 0.03
C ARG A 63 -21.48 21.21 -0.60
N ASP A 64 -20.69 22.23 -0.36
CA ASP A 64 -19.35 22.49 -0.91
C ASP A 64 -18.24 22.37 0.14
N ARG A 65 -18.54 21.93 1.37
CA ARG A 65 -17.55 21.72 2.44
C ARG A 65 -16.35 20.89 2.02
N TRP A 66 -16.60 19.82 1.25
CA TRP A 66 -15.54 18.98 0.70
C TRP A 66 -14.67 19.74 -0.28
N SER A 67 -15.26 20.61 -1.09
CA SER A 67 -14.51 21.38 -2.08
C SER A 67 -13.62 22.43 -1.44
N ARG A 68 -14.08 23.06 -0.34
CA ARG A 68 -13.24 23.95 0.46
C ARG A 68 -12.11 23.18 1.14
N PHE A 69 -12.43 22.10 1.85
CA PHE A 69 -11.42 21.22 2.47
C PHE A 69 -10.34 20.77 1.46
N LEU A 70 -10.77 20.30 0.29
CA LEU A 70 -9.85 19.80 -0.74
C LEU A 70 -9.04 20.91 -1.44
N ALA A 71 -9.47 22.17 -1.39
CA ALA A 71 -8.71 23.29 -1.92
C ALA A 71 -7.35 23.46 -1.19
N HIS A 72 -7.30 23.06 0.08
CA HIS A 72 -6.09 23.11 0.90
C HIS A 72 -5.07 21.99 0.62
N THR A 73 -5.36 21.09 -0.34
CA THR A 73 -4.42 19.99 -0.66
C THR A 73 -3.02 20.50 -1.03
N ALA A 74 -2.90 21.65 -1.69
CA ALA A 74 -1.59 22.16 -2.13
C ALA A 74 -0.76 22.79 -1.01
N GLU A 75 -1.39 23.21 0.08
CA GLU A 75 -0.76 23.90 1.23
C GLU A 75 -0.53 22.98 2.43
N ALA A 76 -1.22 21.85 2.48
CA ALA A 76 -1.07 20.85 3.52
C ALA A 76 0.33 20.22 3.54
N ALA A 77 0.87 20.09 4.75
CA ALA A 77 2.21 19.59 4.98
C ALA A 77 2.28 18.06 4.77
N PRO A 78 3.44 17.52 4.36
CA PRO A 78 3.66 16.08 4.36
C PRO A 78 3.85 15.56 5.79
N ILE A 79 3.34 14.36 6.04
CA ILE A 79 3.60 13.61 7.27
C ILE A 79 4.90 12.85 7.09
N VAL A 80 5.84 13.05 8.02
CA VAL A 80 7.23 12.59 7.90
C VAL A 80 7.29 11.08 7.78
N GLU A 81 6.58 10.38 8.67
CA GLU A 81 6.50 8.92 8.74
C GLU A 81 5.97 8.33 7.42
N GLY A 82 4.93 8.95 6.83
CA GLY A 82 4.39 8.56 5.54
C GLY A 82 5.40 8.74 4.39
N VAL A 83 6.13 9.85 4.38
CA VAL A 83 7.18 10.11 3.38
C VAL A 83 8.32 9.10 3.50
N GLU A 84 8.73 8.78 4.73
CA GLU A 84 9.78 7.80 5.01
C GLU A 84 9.37 6.39 4.58
N LEU A 85 8.12 5.99 4.83
CA LEU A 85 7.57 4.74 4.34
C LEU A 85 7.62 4.68 2.80
N VAL A 86 7.19 5.73 2.10
CA VAL A 86 7.25 5.78 0.63
C VAL A 86 8.71 5.73 0.13
N ALA A 87 9.64 6.37 0.84
CA ALA A 87 11.07 6.27 0.55
C ALA A 87 11.59 4.84 0.71
N ALA A 88 11.17 4.13 1.76
CA ALA A 88 11.52 2.74 2.01
C ALA A 88 10.97 1.83 0.91
N LEU A 89 9.67 1.93 0.57
CA LEU A 89 9.05 1.19 -0.53
C LEU A 89 9.82 1.37 -1.84
N ARG A 90 10.27 2.59 -2.15
CA ARG A 90 11.12 2.87 -3.32
C ARG A 90 12.43 2.11 -3.29
N ARG A 91 13.13 2.06 -2.14
CA ARG A 91 14.42 1.36 -2.00
C ARG A 91 14.25 -0.14 -2.21
N ILE A 92 13.20 -0.72 -1.64
CA ILE A 92 12.90 -2.16 -1.77
C ILE A 92 12.10 -2.53 -3.02
N ARG A 93 11.86 -1.56 -3.92
CA ARG A 93 11.18 -1.72 -5.22
C ARG A 93 9.70 -2.13 -5.14
N TRP A 94 9.07 -1.91 -4.00
CA TRP A 94 7.63 -2.05 -3.85
C TRP A 94 6.91 -0.81 -4.39
N ARG A 95 5.77 -1.04 -5.03
CA ARG A 95 4.87 0.02 -5.48
C ARG A 95 3.80 0.25 -4.44
N TYR A 96 3.15 1.40 -4.55
CA TYR A 96 1.95 1.68 -3.79
C TYR A 96 0.89 2.34 -4.67
N SER A 97 -0.35 2.30 -4.18
CA SER A 97 -1.45 3.15 -4.60
C SER A 97 -2.00 3.88 -3.39
N ILE A 98 -2.63 5.03 -3.63
CA ILE A 98 -3.33 5.78 -2.59
C ILE A 98 -4.78 5.29 -2.53
N SER A 99 -5.29 5.05 -1.34
CA SER A 99 -6.68 4.77 -1.04
C SER A 99 -7.20 5.82 -0.06
N THR A 100 -8.05 6.73 -0.52
CA THR A 100 -8.57 7.81 0.33
C THR A 100 -10.09 7.80 0.36
N THR A 101 -10.66 8.21 1.49
CA THR A 101 -12.11 8.41 1.65
C THR A 101 -12.60 9.74 1.08
N ARG A 102 -11.70 10.57 0.51
CA ARG A 102 -12.09 11.76 -0.25
C ARG A 102 -13.10 11.37 -1.35
N PRO A 103 -14.23 12.09 -1.50
CA PRO A 103 -15.23 11.76 -2.51
C PRO A 103 -14.67 11.85 -3.94
N ALA A 104 -15.07 10.93 -4.80
CA ALA A 104 -14.69 10.90 -6.21
C ALA A 104 -15.21 12.11 -7.01
N ALA A 105 -16.28 12.74 -6.53
CA ALA A 105 -16.91 13.89 -7.14
C ALA A 105 -17.42 14.83 -6.06
N VAL A 106 -16.98 16.08 -6.09
CA VAL A 106 -17.47 17.15 -5.20
C VAL A 106 -17.91 18.35 -6.03
N ARG A 107 -18.82 19.16 -5.50
CA ARG A 107 -19.38 20.32 -6.22
C ARG A 107 -18.38 21.46 -6.25
N ALA A 108 -18.05 22.01 -7.42
CA ALA A 108 -17.14 23.15 -7.53
C ALA A 108 -17.60 24.33 -6.65
N VAL A 109 -16.64 25.04 -6.04
CA VAL A 109 -16.89 26.33 -5.37
C VAL A 109 -17.28 27.35 -6.46
N GLN A 110 -18.28 28.20 -6.21
CA GLN A 110 -18.76 29.22 -7.16
C GLN A 110 -17.61 30.14 -7.64
N PRO A 111 -17.66 30.68 -8.89
CA PRO A 111 -18.84 30.95 -9.72
C PRO A 111 -19.07 29.95 -10.87
N THR A 112 -18.51 28.74 -10.79
CA THR A 112 -18.81 27.68 -11.77
C THR A 112 -20.30 27.30 -11.78
N PRO A 113 -20.85 26.82 -12.90
CA PRO A 113 -22.26 26.42 -12.99
C PRO A 113 -22.65 25.48 -11.84
N PRO A 114 -23.87 25.59 -11.29
CA PRO A 114 -24.31 24.92 -10.05
C PRO A 114 -24.39 23.36 -10.12
N LYS A 115 -23.83 22.75 -11.18
CA LYS A 115 -23.80 21.30 -11.44
C LYS A 115 -22.40 20.76 -11.77
N THR A 116 -21.35 21.57 -11.72
CA THR A 116 -20.00 21.07 -12.04
C THR A 116 -19.45 20.28 -10.87
N PHE A 117 -19.13 19.01 -11.12
CA PHE A 117 -18.38 18.16 -10.20
C PHE A 117 -16.91 18.17 -10.59
N VAL A 118 -16.02 18.21 -9.59
CA VAL A 118 -14.58 18.24 -9.78
C VAL A 118 -13.97 16.91 -9.34
N ASP A 119 -13.08 16.39 -10.19
CA ASP A 119 -12.18 15.28 -9.86
C ASP A 119 -10.91 15.86 -9.23
N HIS A 120 -10.56 15.39 -8.03
CA HIS A 120 -9.43 15.89 -7.26
C HIS A 120 -8.18 15.02 -7.38
N ARG A 121 -8.19 13.96 -8.19
CA ARG A 121 -6.97 13.22 -8.50
C ARG A 121 -5.84 14.12 -9.04
N PRO A 122 -6.08 15.16 -9.87
CA PRO A 122 -5.03 16.06 -10.30
C PRO A 122 -4.33 16.82 -9.16
N SER A 123 -5.05 17.26 -8.12
CA SER A 123 -4.45 17.95 -6.99
C SER A 123 -3.61 17.00 -6.13
N ILE A 124 -4.13 15.80 -5.85
CA ILE A 124 -3.38 14.74 -5.17
C ILE A 124 -2.10 14.42 -5.94
N ARG A 125 -2.19 14.20 -7.26
CA ARG A 125 -1.00 13.94 -8.11
C ARG A 125 0.00 15.09 -8.10
N SER A 126 -0.47 16.33 -8.03
CA SER A 126 0.42 17.50 -7.96
C SER A 126 1.17 17.53 -6.63
N TRP A 127 0.45 17.27 -5.54
CA TRP A 127 1.02 17.20 -4.21
C TRP A 127 2.02 16.04 -4.08
N THR A 128 1.68 14.82 -4.53
CA THR A 128 2.60 13.67 -4.47
C THR A 128 3.85 13.89 -5.31
N ARG A 129 3.77 14.62 -6.43
CA ARG A 129 4.94 15.00 -7.25
C ARG A 129 5.89 15.94 -6.52
N THR A 130 5.36 16.75 -5.61
CA THR A 130 6.13 17.75 -4.86
C THR A 130 6.77 17.13 -3.63
N HIS A 131 6.05 16.26 -2.91
CA HIS A 131 6.46 15.80 -1.59
C HIS A 131 6.95 14.36 -1.51
N LEU A 132 6.59 13.48 -2.44
CA LEU A 132 6.88 12.04 -2.32
C LEU A 132 8.00 11.56 -3.26
N PRO A 133 8.92 10.70 -2.77
CA PRO A 133 10.06 10.23 -3.56
C PRO A 133 9.69 9.16 -4.60
N LEU A 134 8.48 8.61 -4.54
CA LEU A 134 7.92 7.64 -5.46
C LEU A 134 6.47 8.02 -5.75
N GLN A 135 6.08 8.00 -7.03
CA GLN A 135 4.72 8.34 -7.43
C GLN A 135 3.76 7.15 -7.24
N PRO A 136 2.51 7.39 -6.83
CA PRO A 136 1.53 6.33 -6.67
C PRO A 136 1.16 5.75 -8.04
N THR A 137 0.97 4.42 -8.08
CA THR A 137 0.51 3.70 -9.28
C THR A 137 -0.91 4.13 -9.63
N ASN A 138 -1.77 4.26 -8.63
CA ASN A 138 -3.13 4.76 -8.77
C ASN A 138 -3.61 5.51 -7.52
N ILE A 139 -4.73 6.21 -7.66
CA ILE A 139 -5.43 6.90 -6.58
C ILE A 139 -6.89 6.47 -6.62
N PHE A 140 -7.31 5.75 -5.58
CA PHE A 140 -8.68 5.32 -5.37
C PHE A 140 -9.42 6.34 -4.51
N LEU A 141 -10.59 6.77 -4.98
CA LEU A 141 -11.45 7.75 -4.32
C LEU A 141 -12.78 7.10 -3.97
N ARG A 142 -13.38 7.53 -2.86
CA ARG A 142 -14.68 7.03 -2.40
C ARG A 142 -15.79 7.35 -3.39
N ARG A 143 -16.54 6.33 -3.83
CA ARG A 143 -17.67 6.47 -4.78
C ARG A 143 -19.05 6.61 -4.11
N GLY A 144 -19.19 6.23 -2.84
CA GLY A 144 -20.47 6.23 -2.13
C GLY A 144 -20.40 6.91 -0.75
N ALA A 145 -21.49 6.81 0.02
CA ALA A 145 -21.58 7.32 1.40
C ALA A 145 -21.33 6.23 2.45
N GLY A 146 -20.76 5.08 2.04
CA GLY A 146 -20.43 3.98 2.94
C GLY A 146 -19.36 4.37 3.97
N ALA A 147 -19.24 3.51 4.98
CA ALA A 147 -18.22 3.63 6.02
C ALA A 147 -16.79 3.57 5.44
N ALA A 148 -15.81 4.11 6.17
CA ALA A 148 -14.45 4.31 5.67
C ALA A 148 -13.76 2.97 5.36
N GLU A 149 -13.87 2.02 6.28
CA GLU A 149 -13.37 0.66 6.20
C GLU A 149 -13.98 -0.09 5.01
N ALA A 150 -15.29 0.00 4.79
CA ALA A 150 -15.94 -0.64 3.64
C ALA A 150 -15.43 -0.08 2.30
N CYS A 151 -15.22 1.24 2.23
CA CYS A 151 -14.63 1.89 1.05
C CYS A 151 -13.19 1.43 0.82
N LYS A 152 -12.39 1.31 1.89
CA LYS A 152 -10.98 0.90 1.82
C LYS A 152 -10.86 -0.59 1.45
N ALA A 153 -11.74 -1.44 1.95
CA ALA A 153 -11.85 -2.84 1.53
C ALA A 153 -12.25 -2.97 0.05
N GLU A 154 -13.20 -2.16 -0.44
CA GLU A 154 -13.52 -2.10 -1.88
C GLU A 154 -12.28 -1.75 -2.71
N HIS A 155 -11.52 -0.73 -2.31
CA HIS A 155 -10.29 -0.34 -2.99
C HIS A 155 -9.24 -1.46 -3.00
N PHE A 156 -9.11 -2.18 -1.88
CA PHE A 156 -8.21 -3.33 -1.76
C PHE A 156 -8.46 -4.33 -2.88
N PHE A 157 -9.69 -4.83 -3.04
CA PHE A 157 -10.02 -5.81 -4.09
C PHE A 157 -10.07 -5.20 -5.49
N THR A 158 -10.46 -3.93 -5.63
CA THR A 158 -10.51 -3.24 -6.93
C THR A 158 -9.14 -3.17 -7.60
N THR A 159 -8.04 -3.23 -6.85
CA THR A 159 -6.69 -3.26 -7.43
C THR A 159 -6.51 -4.32 -8.50
N ALA A 160 -6.99 -5.54 -8.24
CA ALA A 160 -6.82 -6.70 -9.13
C ALA A 160 -7.45 -6.50 -10.51
N THR A 161 -8.47 -5.65 -10.62
CA THR A 161 -9.17 -5.35 -11.88
C THR A 161 -8.79 -4.00 -12.47
N ALA A 162 -8.48 -3.01 -11.64
CA ALA A 162 -8.24 -1.64 -12.07
C ALA A 162 -6.78 -1.35 -12.46
N LEU A 163 -5.83 -2.20 -12.08
CA LEU A 163 -4.40 -1.90 -12.22
C LEU A 163 -3.71 -2.69 -13.34
N PRO A 164 -2.63 -2.14 -13.91
CA PRO A 164 -1.86 -2.83 -14.94
C PRO A 164 -1.41 -4.21 -14.48
N LYS A 165 -1.41 -5.18 -15.39
CA LYS A 165 -1.03 -6.57 -15.11
C LYS A 165 -1.82 -7.25 -13.98
N ARG A 166 -3.00 -6.70 -13.61
CA ARG A 166 -3.83 -7.19 -12.49
C ARG A 166 -3.08 -7.20 -11.17
N GLN A 167 -2.33 -6.13 -10.91
CA GLN A 167 -1.64 -5.95 -9.62
C GLN A 167 -2.64 -5.92 -8.47
N MET A 168 -2.35 -6.68 -7.42
CA MET A 168 -3.19 -6.87 -6.24
C MET A 168 -2.67 -6.05 -5.06
N ALA A 169 -3.54 -5.70 -4.13
CA ALA A 169 -3.17 -5.16 -2.84
C ALA A 169 -2.56 -6.26 -1.96
N ALA A 170 -1.38 -6.00 -1.37
CA ALA A 170 -0.76 -6.91 -0.39
C ALA A 170 -1.10 -6.53 1.04
N LEU A 171 -1.15 -5.22 1.31
CA LEU A 171 -1.28 -4.65 2.64
C LEU A 171 -1.98 -3.29 2.52
N PHE A 172 -2.93 -3.03 3.40
CA PHE A 172 -3.45 -1.70 3.66
C PHE A 172 -2.68 -1.05 4.83
N VAL A 173 -2.33 0.23 4.71
CA VAL A 173 -1.72 1.01 5.80
C VAL A 173 -2.55 2.25 6.05
N ASP A 174 -2.86 2.48 7.32
CA ASP A 174 -3.69 3.58 7.81
C ASP A 174 -3.06 4.22 9.06
N ASP A 175 -3.46 5.46 9.37
CA ASP A 175 -3.15 6.14 10.62
C ASP A 175 -4.32 6.12 11.62
N GLU A 176 -5.52 5.69 11.20
CA GLU A 176 -6.67 5.62 12.10
C GLU A 176 -6.82 4.20 12.69
N PRO A 177 -6.57 3.97 14.00
CA PRO A 177 -6.58 2.63 14.58
C PRO A 177 -7.91 1.88 14.40
N ALA A 178 -9.03 2.59 14.51
CA ALA A 178 -10.36 1.98 14.34
C ALA A 178 -10.59 1.45 12.92
N VAL A 179 -10.02 2.11 11.91
CA VAL A 179 -10.09 1.64 10.51
C VAL A 179 -9.17 0.44 10.31
N VAL A 180 -7.96 0.47 10.89
CA VAL A 180 -7.03 -0.66 10.84
C VAL A 180 -7.65 -1.89 11.48
N ASP A 181 -8.19 -1.77 12.69
CA ASP A 181 -8.79 -2.87 13.44
C ASP A 181 -9.93 -3.51 12.64
N ALA A 182 -10.83 -2.69 12.09
CA ALA A 182 -11.95 -3.18 11.28
C ALA A 182 -11.48 -3.86 9.98
N LEU A 183 -10.47 -3.31 9.30
CA LEU A 183 -9.92 -3.91 8.09
C LEU A 183 -9.15 -5.22 8.38
N ALA A 184 -8.43 -5.28 9.50
CA ALA A 184 -7.60 -6.41 9.89
C ALA A 184 -8.41 -7.70 10.15
N GLU A 185 -9.72 -7.58 10.42
CA GLU A 185 -10.63 -8.73 10.52
C GLU A 185 -10.79 -9.48 9.19
N GLU A 186 -10.64 -8.80 8.05
CA GLU A 186 -10.96 -9.36 6.73
C GLU A 186 -9.76 -9.41 5.77
N LEU A 187 -8.80 -8.51 5.93
CA LEU A 187 -7.68 -8.35 5.01
C LEU A 187 -6.41 -7.88 5.72
N PRO A 188 -5.22 -8.06 5.11
CA PRO A 188 -3.99 -7.54 5.70
C PRO A 188 -4.03 -6.01 5.80
N ALA A 189 -4.11 -5.50 7.03
CA ALA A 189 -4.04 -4.09 7.37
C ALA A 189 -3.08 -3.89 8.55
N LEU A 190 -2.35 -2.78 8.54
CA LEU A 190 -1.45 -2.39 9.63
C LEU A 190 -1.56 -0.88 9.88
N HIS A 191 -1.32 -0.49 11.12
CA HIS A 191 -1.18 0.91 11.47
C HIS A 191 0.22 1.39 11.06
N ILE A 192 0.37 2.65 10.63
CA ILE A 192 1.67 3.18 10.17
C ILE A 192 2.78 3.06 11.23
N SER A 193 2.44 3.14 12.52
CA SER A 193 3.40 2.96 13.61
C SER A 193 4.06 1.59 13.63
N ASP A 194 3.39 0.56 13.12
CA ASP A 194 3.92 -0.82 13.08
C ASP A 194 5.00 -0.99 11.99
N LEU A 195 5.07 -0.03 11.07
CA LEU A 195 6.05 -0.01 9.98
C LEU A 195 7.15 1.03 10.22
N ALA A 196 6.90 2.00 11.10
CA ALA A 196 7.84 3.08 11.41
C ALA A 196 9.14 2.51 12.01
N GLY A 197 10.28 2.94 11.44
CA GLY A 197 11.60 2.53 11.92
C GLY A 197 12.03 1.11 11.54
N LEU A 198 11.23 0.34 10.80
CA LEU A 198 11.66 -0.96 10.26
C LEU A 198 12.85 -0.79 9.31
N SER A 199 13.76 -1.77 9.33
CA SER A 199 14.80 -1.85 8.30
C SER A 199 14.18 -2.19 6.94
N ASP A 200 14.87 -1.86 5.85
CA ASP A 200 14.44 -2.23 4.50
C ASP A 200 14.21 -3.76 4.36
N ALA A 201 15.00 -4.58 5.08
CA ALA A 201 14.85 -6.03 5.07
C ALA A 201 13.59 -6.49 5.82
N ASP A 202 13.31 -5.92 6.99
CA ASP A 202 12.13 -6.26 7.79
C ASP A 202 10.85 -5.79 7.11
N LEU A 203 10.85 -4.58 6.53
CA LEU A 203 9.73 -4.09 5.74
C LEU A 203 9.45 -5.02 4.55
N ALA A 204 10.49 -5.44 3.81
CA ALA A 204 10.31 -6.38 2.71
C ALA A 204 9.75 -7.73 3.19
N ALA A 205 10.21 -8.25 4.31
CA ALA A 205 9.70 -9.49 4.90
C ALA A 205 8.21 -9.36 5.29
N THR A 206 7.84 -8.26 5.95
CA THR A 206 6.44 -7.93 6.29
C THR A 206 5.57 -7.90 5.04
N LEU A 207 5.99 -7.18 3.99
CA LEU A 207 5.21 -7.09 2.76
C LEU A 207 5.08 -8.42 2.02
N HIS A 208 6.11 -9.25 2.03
CA HIS A 208 6.03 -10.62 1.48
C HIS A 208 5.06 -11.50 2.26
N TYR A 209 5.07 -11.40 3.59
CA TYR A 209 4.11 -12.11 4.44
C TYR A 209 2.67 -11.66 4.15
N SER A 210 2.42 -10.35 4.13
CA SER A 210 1.10 -9.80 3.80
C SER A 210 0.64 -10.19 2.40
N ALA A 211 1.52 -10.17 1.39
CA ALA A 211 1.18 -10.61 0.03
C ALA A 211 0.77 -12.09 -0.03
N ALA A 212 1.46 -12.98 0.71
CA ALA A 212 1.09 -14.39 0.80
C ALA A 212 -0.29 -14.59 1.44
N ALA A 213 -0.63 -13.78 2.45
CA ALA A 213 -1.96 -13.76 3.06
C ALA A 213 -3.04 -13.17 2.15
N ALA A 214 -2.71 -12.14 1.36
CA ALA A 214 -3.63 -11.46 0.46
C ALA A 214 -3.99 -12.27 -0.80
N GLU A 215 -3.07 -13.07 -1.34
CA GLU A 215 -3.30 -13.83 -2.59
C GLU A 215 -4.58 -14.68 -2.57
N PRO A 216 -4.85 -15.52 -1.55
CA PRO A 216 -6.10 -16.29 -1.51
C PRO A 216 -7.34 -15.40 -1.40
N LEU A 217 -7.28 -14.25 -0.71
CA LEU A 217 -8.41 -13.33 -0.58
C LEU A 217 -8.81 -12.75 -1.93
N HIS A 218 -7.85 -12.28 -2.72
CA HIS A 218 -8.10 -11.76 -4.08
C HIS A 218 -8.66 -12.83 -5.00
N ARG A 219 -8.18 -14.08 -4.89
CA ARG A 219 -8.69 -15.20 -5.68
C ARG A 219 -10.15 -15.51 -5.34
N ASN A 220 -10.44 -15.66 -4.05
CA ASN A 220 -11.80 -15.96 -3.57
C ASN A 220 -12.78 -14.84 -3.97
N HIS A 221 -12.36 -13.58 -3.85
CA HIS A 221 -13.17 -12.44 -4.28
C HIS A 221 -13.44 -12.47 -5.79
N ALA A 222 -12.42 -12.77 -6.61
CA ALA A 222 -12.59 -12.90 -8.06
C ALA A 222 -13.57 -14.02 -8.43
N ASP A 223 -13.51 -15.16 -7.73
CA ASP A 223 -14.42 -16.29 -7.95
C ASP A 223 -15.87 -15.94 -7.55
N GLN A 224 -16.06 -15.22 -6.45
CA GLN A 224 -17.38 -14.73 -6.02
C GLN A 224 -18.02 -13.76 -7.02
N VAL A 225 -17.21 -12.85 -7.59
CA VAL A 225 -17.69 -11.88 -8.59
C VAL A 225 -17.95 -12.56 -9.95
N ALA A 226 -17.27 -13.67 -10.26
CA ALA A 226 -17.42 -14.40 -11.52
C ALA A 226 -18.55 -15.44 -11.52
N ALA A 227 -19.04 -15.86 -10.35
CA ALA A 227 -20.15 -16.80 -10.26
C ALA A 227 -21.46 -16.15 -10.77
N PRO A 228 -22.16 -16.74 -11.76
CA PRO A 228 -23.47 -16.24 -12.17
C PRO A 228 -24.47 -16.45 -11.01
N GLY A 229 -25.10 -15.35 -10.60
CA GLY A 229 -26.26 -15.37 -9.69
C GLY A 229 -27.53 -15.87 -10.36
#